data_AF-A0A1I8BPI4-F1
#
_entry.id   AF-A0A1I8BPI4-F1
#
_cell.length_a   1.000
_cell.length_b   1.000
_cell.length_c   1.000
_cell.angle_alpha   90.00
_cell.angle_beta   90.00
_cell.angle_gamma   90.00
#
_symmetry.space_group_name_H-M   'P 1'
#
loop_
_entity.id
_entity.type
_entity.pdbx_description
1 polymer ?
#
loop_
_entity_poly.entity_id
_entity_poly.type
_entity_poly.pdbx_seq_one_letter_code
_entity_poly.pdbx_strand_id
1 'polypeptide(L)'
;MPPKPVITRWGTWIDAVSFYCENFEAVVDCLNPKDASCISESQKCFTQDVWQAMAYIQSNFGTISQSITKLEAHGLTIQESMEIFVSVRNQMDFASGL
;
A
#
# COMPACT_ATOMS: atom_id res chain seq x y z
N MET A 1 -13.96 29.64 -10.51
CA MET A 1 -14.36 28.38 -9.83
C MET A 1 -13.55 28.25 -8.56
N PRO A 2 -14.11 27.72 -7.46
CA PRO A 2 -13.29 27.42 -6.29
C PRO A 2 -12.25 26.34 -6.67
N PRO A 3 -11.04 26.39 -6.10
CA PRO A 3 -10.03 25.36 -6.32
C PRO A 3 -10.62 24.01 -5.89
N LYS A 4 -10.45 22.98 -6.74
CA LYS A 4 -10.80 21.62 -6.36
C LYS A 4 -9.94 21.23 -5.13
N PRO A 5 -10.50 20.51 -4.14
CA PRO A 5 -9.71 19.98 -3.04
C PRO A 5 -8.50 19.23 -3.59
N VAL A 6 -7.32 19.45 -3.01
CA VAL A 6 -6.17 18.60 -3.29
C VAL A 6 -6.47 17.25 -2.65
N ILE A 7 -6.88 16.28 -3.47
CA ILE A 7 -7.02 14.89 -3.03
C ILE A 7 -5.60 14.34 -2.87
N THR A 8 -5.07 14.45 -1.66
CA THR A 8 -3.81 13.81 -1.29
C THR A 8 -4.04 12.32 -1.14
N ARG A 9 -3.52 11.50 -2.06
CA ARG A 9 -3.68 10.04 -2.00
C ARG A 9 -2.62 9.39 -1.10
N TRP A 10 -2.71 9.64 0.21
CA TRP A 10 -1.73 9.17 1.20
C TRP A 10 -1.53 7.64 1.20
N GLY A 11 -2.54 6.87 0.76
CA GLY A 11 -2.49 5.41 0.69
C GLY A 11 -1.90 4.80 -0.60
N THR A 12 -1.66 5.58 -1.66
CA THR A 12 -1.31 5.01 -2.98
C THR A 12 -0.03 4.18 -2.99
N TRP A 13 0.97 4.54 -2.17
CA TRP A 13 2.20 3.74 -2.10
C TRP A 13 1.96 2.38 -1.42
N ILE A 14 1.03 2.30 -0.46
CA ILE A 14 0.64 1.04 0.20
C ILE A 14 -0.11 0.16 -0.79
N ASP A 15 -1.03 0.74 -1.57
CA ASP A 15 -1.75 0.03 -2.63
C ASP A 15 -0.78 -0.52 -3.69
N ALA A 16 0.23 0.27 -4.06
CA ALA A 16 1.28 -0.17 -4.98
C ALA A 16 2.06 -1.36 -4.41
N VAL A 17 2.44 -1.32 -3.13
CA VAL A 17 3.10 -2.45 -2.46
C VAL A 17 2.22 -3.70 -2.48
N SER A 18 0.92 -3.58 -2.20
CA SER A 18 -0.02 -4.71 -2.28
C SER A 18 -0.05 -5.30 -3.69
N PHE A 19 -0.18 -4.45 -4.71
CA PHE A 19 -0.17 -4.88 -6.11
C PHE A 19 1.12 -5.61 -6.50
N TYR A 20 2.29 -5.05 -6.17
CA TYR A 20 3.57 -5.67 -6.48
C TYR A 20 3.80 -6.96 -5.69
N CYS A 21 3.33 -7.04 -4.44
CA CYS A 21 3.42 -8.26 -3.64
C CYS A 21 2.63 -9.43 -4.28
N GLU A 22 1.43 -9.14 -4.78
CA GLU A 22 0.56 -10.12 -5.46
C GLU A 22 1.07 -10.53 -6.85
N ASN A 23 1.83 -9.66 -7.52
CA ASN A 23 2.27 -9.85 -8.91
C ASN A 23 3.80 -9.87 -9.05
N PHE A 24 4.52 -10.20 -7.98
CA PHE A 24 5.98 -9.98 -7.88
C PHE A 24 6.76 -10.60 -9.04
N GLU A 25 6.54 -11.90 -9.30
CA GLU A 25 7.19 -12.63 -10.39
C GLU A 25 6.74 -12.12 -11.77
N ALA A 26 5.43 -11.95 -11.96
CA ALA A 26 4.86 -11.52 -13.24
C ALA A 26 5.37 -10.13 -13.69
N VAL A 27 5.53 -9.20 -12.75
CA VAL A 27 6.09 -7.87 -13.02
C VAL A 27 7.56 -7.95 -13.46
N VAL A 28 8.34 -8.84 -12.85
CA VAL A 28 9.75 -9.05 -13.20
C VAL A 28 9.87 -9.73 -14.57
N ASP A 29 9.10 -10.79 -14.79
CA ASP A 29 9.21 -11.67 -15.95
C ASP A 29 8.67 -11.04 -17.24
N CYS A 30 7.75 -10.07 -17.14
CA CYS A 30 7.23 -9.38 -18.32
C CYS A 30 8.24 -8.41 -18.96
N LEU A 31 9.37 -8.13 -18.31
CA LEU A 31 10.42 -7.22 -18.80
C LEU A 31 11.65 -8.01 -19.25
N ASN A 32 12.07 -7.83 -20.51
CA ASN A 32 13.27 -8.47 -21.02
C ASN A 32 14.53 -7.70 -20.56
N PRO A 33 15.46 -8.32 -19.80
CA PRO A 33 16.69 -7.66 -19.33
C PRO A 33 17.59 -7.14 -20.44
N LYS A 34 17.42 -7.60 -21.69
CA LYS A 34 18.23 -7.16 -22.84
C LYS A 34 17.72 -5.88 -23.49
N ASP A 35 16.51 -5.44 -23.16
CA ASP A 35 15.88 -4.28 -23.82
C ASP A 35 16.52 -2.96 -23.34
N ALA A 36 16.98 -2.90 -22.08
CA ALA A 36 17.71 -1.76 -21.54
C ALA A 36 18.50 -2.13 -20.27
N SER A 37 19.64 -1.48 -20.04
CA SER A 37 20.43 -1.68 -18.82
C SER A 37 19.66 -1.35 -17.54
N CYS A 38 18.75 -0.37 -17.58
CA CYS A 38 17.91 -0.05 -16.42
C CYS A 38 16.98 -1.20 -16.02
N ILE A 39 16.51 -2.02 -16.98
CA ILE A 39 15.68 -3.19 -16.70
C ILE A 39 16.51 -4.24 -15.98
N SER A 40 17.68 -4.59 -16.53
CA SER A 40 18.55 -5.59 -15.91
C SER A 40 19.02 -5.18 -14.51
N GLU A 41 19.29 -3.89 -14.28
CA GLU A 41 19.64 -3.41 -12.93
C GLU A 41 18.44 -3.42 -11.98
N SER A 42 17.24 -3.03 -12.44
CA SER A 42 16.04 -3.01 -11.59
C SER A 42 15.62 -4.42 -11.17
N GLN A 43 15.73 -5.42 -12.06
CA GLN A 43 15.39 -6.81 -11.74
C GLN A 43 16.26 -7.39 -10.61
N LYS A 44 17.52 -6.93 -10.46
CA LYS A 44 18.38 -7.34 -9.33
C LYS A 44 17.86 -6.85 -7.98
N CYS A 45 17.04 -5.81 -7.95
CA CYS A 45 16.41 -5.31 -6.74
C CYS A 45 15.20 -6.16 -6.30
N PHE A 46 14.66 -7.03 -7.16
CA PHE A 46 13.56 -7.93 -6.83
C PHE A 46 14.09 -9.18 -6.12
N THR A 47 14.56 -9.00 -4.90
CA THR A 47 15.07 -10.08 -4.06
C THR A 47 13.96 -10.68 -3.19
N GLN A 48 14.22 -11.87 -2.64
CA GLN A 48 13.33 -12.51 -1.66
C GLN A 48 13.10 -11.62 -0.42
N ASP A 49 14.13 -10.91 0.04
CA ASP A 49 14.02 -9.99 1.19
C ASP A 49 13.06 -8.83 0.88
N VAL A 50 13.09 -8.30 -0.35
CA VAL A 50 12.17 -7.25 -0.78
C VAL A 50 10.73 -7.79 -0.84
N TRP A 51 10.53 -8.99 -1.35
CA TRP A 51 9.22 -9.64 -1.33
C TRP A 51 8.70 -9.83 0.11
N GLN A 52 9.54 -10.31 1.03
CA GLN A 52 9.17 -10.47 2.44
C GLN A 52 8.80 -9.14 3.10
N ALA A 53 9.56 -8.07 2.81
CA ALA A 53 9.24 -6.73 3.29
C ALA A 53 7.90 -6.22 2.73
N MET A 54 7.62 -6.45 1.44
CA MET A 54 6.33 -6.10 0.82
C MET A 54 5.17 -6.89 1.46
N ALA A 55 5.35 -8.20 1.70
CA ALA A 55 4.36 -9.04 2.36
C ALA A 55 4.08 -8.59 3.80
N TYR A 56 5.12 -8.19 4.54
CA TYR A 56 4.97 -7.59 5.86
C TYR A 56 4.17 -6.29 5.80
N ILE A 57 4.50 -5.39 4.86
CA ILE A 57 3.79 -4.12 4.71
C ILE A 57 2.32 -4.36 4.35
N GLN A 58 2.05 -5.24 3.40
CA GLN A 58 0.70 -5.58 2.96
C GLN A 58 -0.13 -6.13 4.12
N SER A 59 0.39 -7.11 4.85
CA SER A 59 -0.31 -7.79 5.94
C SER A 59 -0.64 -6.86 7.10
N ASN A 60 0.26 -5.93 7.43
CA ASN A 60 0.13 -5.09 8.63
C ASN A 60 -0.43 -3.70 8.37
N PHE A 61 -0.20 -3.14 7.18
CA PHE A 61 -0.54 -1.75 6.86
C PHE A 61 -1.51 -1.60 5.67
N GLY A 62 -1.86 -2.69 4.97
CA GLY A 62 -2.78 -2.65 3.82
C GLY A 62 -4.15 -2.05 4.13
N THR A 63 -4.63 -2.21 5.37
CA THR A 63 -5.91 -1.68 5.84
C THR A 63 -5.92 -0.15 6.03
N ILE A 64 -4.75 0.48 6.16
CA ILE A 64 -4.62 1.94 6.33
C ILE A 64 -5.16 2.67 5.11
N SER A 65 -4.75 2.24 3.90
CA SER A 65 -5.16 2.89 2.65
C SER A 65 -6.69 2.85 2.47
N GLN A 66 -7.29 1.69 2.73
CA GLN A 66 -8.74 1.51 2.67
C GLN A 66 -9.48 2.35 3.72
N SER A 67 -8.91 2.46 4.92
CA SER A 67 -9.52 3.20 6.02
C SER A 67 -9.47 4.71 5.80
N ILE A 68 -8.36 5.25 5.28
CA ILE A 68 -8.26 6.65 4.85
C ILE A 68 -9.32 6.93 3.77
N THR A 69 -9.42 6.06 2.75
CA THR A 69 -10.41 6.22 1.68
C THR A 69 -11.85 6.26 2.22
N LYS A 70 -12.18 5.40 3.20
CA LYS A 70 -13.49 5.40 3.86
C LYS A 70 -13.73 6.70 4.65
N LEU A 71 -12.73 7.17 5.40
CA LEU A 71 -12.83 8.39 6.22
C LEU A 71 -12.90 9.68 5.38
N GLU A 72 -12.31 9.68 4.18
CA GLU A 72 -12.42 10.80 3.23
C GLU A 72 -13.79 10.84 2.52
N ALA A 73 -14.54 9.74 2.54
CA ALA A 73 -15.88 9.70 1.96
C ALA A 73 -16.88 10.48 2.82
N HIS A 74 -17.93 11.00 2.17
CA HIS A 74 -19.02 11.68 2.86
C HIS A 74 -20.08 10.65 3.27
N GLY A 75 -20.74 10.89 4.42
CA GLY A 75 -21.89 10.10 4.86
C GLY A 75 -21.63 9.16 6.04
N LEU A 76 -20.40 9.08 6.54
CA LEU A 76 -20.12 8.43 7.82
C LEU A 76 -20.55 9.33 8.99
N THR A 77 -21.16 8.71 10.00
CA THR A 77 -21.34 9.31 11.31
C THR A 77 -20.00 9.41 12.05
N ILE A 78 -19.96 10.24 13.10
CA ILE A 78 -18.80 10.32 13.99
C ILE A 78 -18.53 8.96 14.64
N GLN A 79 -19.57 8.21 15.00
CA GLN A 79 -19.43 6.88 15.59
C GLN A 79 -18.73 5.91 14.63
N GLU A 80 -19.21 5.79 13.39
CA GLU A 80 -18.60 4.91 12.38
C GLU A 80 -17.15 5.33 12.07
N SER A 81 -16.89 6.63 12.00
CA SER A 81 -15.54 7.15 11.79
C SER A 81 -14.59 6.77 12.94
N MET A 82 -15.08 6.84 14.18
CA MET A 82 -14.32 6.43 15.36
C MET A 82 -14.07 4.92 15.41
N GLU A 83 -15.04 4.11 14.99
CA GLU A 83 -14.88 2.64 14.90
C GLU A 83 -13.79 2.27 13.90
N ILE A 84 -13.75 2.91 12.73
CA ILE A 84 -12.67 2.73 11.73
C ILE A 84 -11.32 3.09 12.36
N PHE A 85 -11.23 4.25 13.02
CA PHE A 85 -9.98 4.70 13.65
C PHE A 85 -9.48 3.74 14.73
N VAL A 86 -10.36 3.25 15.61
CA VAL A 86 -10.03 2.26 16.65
C VAL A 86 -9.56 0.96 16.01
N SER A 87 -10.22 0.49 14.95
CA SER A 87 -9.83 -0.75 14.28
C SER A 87 -8.44 -0.68 13.67
N VAL A 88 -8.09 0.45 13.02
CA VAL A 88 -6.75 0.64 12.45
C VAL A 88 -5.70 0.69 13.55
N ARG A 89 -5.97 1.42 14.65
CA ARG A 89 -5.05 1.50 15.79
C ARG A 89 -4.74 0.12 16.38
N ASN A 90 -5.77 -0.69 16.64
CA ASN A 90 -5.60 -2.02 17.21
C ASN A 90 -4.77 -2.95 16.28
N GLN A 91 -4.92 -2.82 14.96
CA GLN A 91 -4.10 -3.56 14.00
C GLN A 91 -2.64 -3.11 14.03
N MET A 92 -2.39 -1.79 14.15
CA MET A 92 -1.03 -1.25 14.23
C MET A 92 -0.33 -1.64 15.54
N ASP A 93 -1.05 -1.61 16.66
CA ASP A 93 -0.51 -2.04 17.96
C ASP A 93 -0.05 -3.51 17.87
N PHE A 94 -0.90 -4.39 17.34
CA PHE A 94 -0.57 -5.80 17.08
C PHE A 94 0.66 -5.97 16.17
N ALA A 95 0.75 -5.20 15.08
CA ALA A 95 1.88 -5.25 14.15
C ALA A 95 3.21 -4.79 14.77
N SER A 96 3.14 -3.87 15.74
CA SER A 96 4.30 -3.33 16.46
C SER A 96 4.76 -4.19 17.65
N GLY A 97 4.02 -5.23 18.00
CA GLY A 97 4.28 -6.09 19.16
C GLY A 97 4.04 -5.39 20.51
N LEU A 98 3.21 -4.34 20.52
CA LEU A 98 2.77 -3.59 21.70
C LEU A 98 1.36 -4.01 22.14
#